data_AF-A0A847HQ69-F1
#
_entry.id   AF-A0A847HQ69-F1
#
_cell.length_a   1.000
_cell.length_b   1.000
_cell.length_c   1.000
_cell.angle_alpha   90.00
_cell.angle_beta   90.00
_cell.angle_gamma   90.00
#
_symmetry.space_group_name_H-M   'P 1'
#
loop_
_entity.id
_entity.type
_entity.pdbx_description
1 polymer ?
#
loop_
_entity_poly.entity_id
_entity_poly.type
_entity_poly.pdbx_seq_one_letter_code
_entity_poly.pdbx_strand_id
1 'polypeptide(L)'
;MSIVIGMSTTQIAALTTQQIKDLGTADFKAMTPAQIAALNSDQIDAIETRDLVILSSGQIQALQLYNNQGLLSTQVQALTPLQMKALTSEQLATFGTDDFAAISTTQIKSIDAQDLTYLSATLTAVFSPEQFQAMTNQQIAQLTNDQIISLDTSQFAALTSAQISALTTNQIKALTDTQIENLSTDQVKGLTATQIKALDTDQVSKIEPGDLAKFSATQLAAFTSTQIPALTSDQINALSTTQIRALTTAQLAAMDTDQLSNFASDDMQALTNTQLSKLSTTQIASLTTDQMQALTTSQIPALSTSQISNLTSDQVAGLT
;
A
#
# COMPACT_ATOMS: atom_id res chain seq x y z
N MET A 1 -27.40 2.47 -43.11
CA MET A 1 -27.28 3.94 -43.20
C MET A 1 -27.86 4.49 -41.93
N SER A 2 -27.19 5.42 -41.26
CA SER A 2 -27.71 5.96 -40.00
C SER A 2 -28.95 6.82 -40.27
N ILE A 3 -29.97 6.66 -39.44
CA ILE A 3 -31.23 7.42 -39.46
C ILE A 3 -31.19 8.67 -38.56
N VAL A 4 -30.16 8.80 -37.72
CA VAL A 4 -30.01 9.95 -36.80
C VAL A 4 -29.16 11.09 -37.38
N ILE A 5 -28.53 10.87 -38.54
CA ILE A 5 -27.80 11.92 -39.27
C ILE A 5 -28.79 13.02 -39.68
N GLY A 6 -28.57 14.25 -39.19
CA GLY A 6 -29.40 15.42 -39.47
C GLY A 6 -30.49 15.70 -38.43
N MET A 7 -30.68 14.83 -37.43
CA MET A 7 -31.58 15.14 -36.30
C MET A 7 -30.99 16.22 -35.39
N SER A 8 -31.80 17.16 -34.93
CA SER A 8 -31.40 18.12 -33.89
C SER A 8 -31.32 17.45 -32.51
N THR A 9 -30.64 18.10 -31.55
CA THR A 9 -30.60 17.63 -30.16
C THR A 9 -32.00 17.51 -29.55
N THR A 10 -32.93 18.42 -29.89
CA THR A 10 -34.33 18.33 -29.46
C THR A 10 -35.04 17.11 -30.04
N GLN A 11 -34.76 16.75 -31.29
CA GLN A 11 -35.35 15.55 -31.90
C GLN A 11 -34.80 14.27 -31.29
N ILE A 12 -33.50 14.25 -30.95
CA ILE A 12 -32.87 13.12 -30.24
C ILE A 12 -33.45 12.98 -28.83
N ALA A 13 -33.54 14.07 -28.07
CA ALA A 13 -34.11 14.09 -26.73
C ALA A 13 -35.58 13.60 -26.68
N ALA A 14 -36.33 13.78 -27.78
CA ALA A 14 -37.73 13.38 -27.88
C ALA A 14 -37.94 11.88 -28.19
N LEU A 15 -36.87 11.11 -28.46
CA LEU A 15 -36.98 9.67 -28.70
C LEU A 15 -37.41 8.94 -27.43
N THR A 16 -38.26 7.93 -27.55
CA THR A 16 -38.59 7.04 -26.43
C THR A 16 -37.43 6.08 -26.15
N THR A 17 -37.38 5.48 -24.95
CA THR A 17 -36.39 4.45 -24.61
C THR A 17 -36.45 3.25 -25.57
N GLN A 18 -37.64 2.86 -26.02
CA GLN A 18 -37.81 1.82 -27.04
C GLN A 18 -37.19 2.24 -28.39
N GLN A 19 -37.41 3.49 -28.82
CA GLN A 19 -36.80 3.98 -30.05
C GLN A 19 -35.28 4.07 -29.94
N ILE A 20 -34.72 4.43 -28.78
CA ILE A 20 -33.27 4.40 -28.53
C ILE A 20 -32.73 2.97 -28.62
N LYS A 21 -33.44 2.00 -28.03
CA LYS A 21 -33.07 0.58 -28.09
C LYS A 21 -33.13 0.01 -29.52
N ASP A 22 -34.03 0.53 -30.36
CA ASP A 22 -34.18 0.12 -31.75
C ASP A 22 -33.14 0.78 -32.69
N LEU A 23 -32.36 1.77 -32.21
CA LEU A 23 -31.25 2.34 -32.97
C LEU A 23 -30.12 1.32 -33.13
N GLY A 24 -29.45 1.35 -34.28
CA GLY A 24 -28.30 0.48 -34.53
C GLY A 24 -26.97 1.10 -34.15
N THR A 25 -25.92 0.27 -34.12
CA THR A 25 -24.52 0.69 -33.91
C THR A 25 -24.06 1.82 -34.84
N ALA A 26 -24.55 1.83 -36.08
CA ALA A 26 -24.26 2.89 -37.03
C ALA A 26 -24.86 4.25 -36.64
N ASP A 27 -25.99 4.23 -35.92
CA ASP A 27 -26.67 5.44 -35.43
C ASP A 27 -25.90 6.06 -34.28
N PHE A 28 -25.61 5.27 -33.25
CA PHE A 28 -24.81 5.74 -32.12
C PHE A 28 -23.41 6.21 -32.56
N LYS A 29 -22.78 5.55 -33.52
CA LYS A 29 -21.50 6.00 -34.08
C LYS A 29 -21.61 7.34 -34.83
N ALA A 30 -22.76 7.63 -35.44
CA ALA A 30 -22.99 8.85 -36.19
C ALA A 30 -23.45 10.03 -35.32
N MET A 31 -23.95 9.78 -34.10
CA MET A 31 -24.36 10.84 -33.18
C MET A 31 -23.19 11.74 -32.79
N THR A 32 -23.40 13.05 -32.81
CA THR A 32 -22.45 14.01 -32.26
C THR A 32 -22.46 13.97 -30.72
N PRO A 33 -21.38 14.42 -30.04
CA PRO A 33 -21.40 14.61 -28.59
C PRO A 33 -22.60 15.44 -28.10
N ALA A 34 -22.99 16.49 -28.83
CA ALA A 34 -24.16 17.29 -28.48
C ALA A 34 -25.49 16.51 -28.54
N GLN A 35 -25.62 15.55 -29.46
CA GLN A 35 -26.79 14.68 -29.54
C GLN A 35 -26.79 13.64 -28.41
N ILE A 36 -25.62 13.08 -28.06
CA ILE A 36 -25.49 12.18 -26.91
C ILE A 36 -25.83 12.90 -25.60
N ALA A 37 -25.35 14.14 -25.42
CA ALA A 37 -25.70 14.98 -24.28
C ALA A 37 -27.19 15.33 -24.20
N ALA A 38 -27.96 15.18 -25.28
CA ALA A 38 -29.39 15.43 -25.25
C ALA A 38 -30.19 14.25 -24.67
N LEU A 39 -29.56 13.10 -24.41
CA LEU A 39 -30.19 11.93 -23.82
C LEU A 39 -30.34 12.08 -22.30
N ASN A 40 -31.46 11.60 -21.77
CA ASN A 40 -31.69 11.46 -20.33
C ASN A 40 -31.23 10.08 -19.82
N SER A 41 -31.30 9.86 -18.49
CA SER A 41 -30.86 8.60 -17.86
C SER A 41 -31.55 7.36 -18.42
N ASP A 42 -32.88 7.39 -18.55
CA ASP A 42 -33.65 6.23 -19.03
C ASP A 42 -33.30 5.88 -20.49
N GLN A 43 -32.99 6.89 -21.30
CA GLN A 43 -32.50 6.70 -22.66
C GLN A 43 -31.07 6.15 -22.70
N ILE A 44 -30.19 6.61 -21.79
CA ILE A 44 -28.84 6.08 -21.66
C ILE A 44 -28.86 4.61 -21.21
N ASP A 45 -29.71 4.25 -20.27
CA ASP A 45 -29.92 2.86 -19.82
C ASP A 45 -30.43 1.95 -20.96
N ALA A 46 -31.18 2.52 -21.90
CA ALA A 46 -31.68 1.81 -23.07
C ALA A 46 -30.60 1.54 -24.15
N ILE A 47 -29.42 2.16 -24.04
CA ILE A 47 -28.30 1.89 -24.95
C ILE A 47 -27.76 0.48 -24.70
N GLU A 48 -27.84 -0.39 -25.70
CA GLU A 48 -27.30 -1.73 -25.57
C GLU A 48 -25.77 -1.70 -25.44
N THR A 49 -25.18 -2.66 -24.72
CA THR A 49 -23.72 -2.73 -24.51
C THR A 49 -22.95 -2.78 -25.83
N ARG A 50 -23.50 -3.42 -26.88
CA ARG A 50 -22.89 -3.48 -28.22
C ARG A 50 -22.72 -2.11 -28.86
N ASP A 51 -23.59 -1.16 -28.51
CA ASP A 51 -23.61 0.19 -29.07
C ASP A 51 -22.87 1.17 -28.18
N LEU A 52 -22.91 0.97 -26.86
CA LEU A 52 -22.11 1.74 -25.91
C LEU A 52 -20.61 1.62 -26.23
N VAL A 53 -20.11 0.42 -26.55
CA VAL A 53 -18.67 0.19 -26.78
C VAL A 53 -18.12 0.81 -28.07
N ILE A 54 -18.99 1.28 -28.98
CA ILE A 54 -18.54 1.97 -30.19
C ILE A 54 -18.45 3.48 -30.03
N LEU A 55 -18.94 4.03 -28.91
CA LEU A 55 -18.92 5.47 -28.66
C LEU A 55 -17.47 5.94 -28.51
N SER A 56 -17.16 7.03 -29.18
CA SER A 56 -15.89 7.74 -29.03
C SER A 56 -15.74 8.34 -27.62
N SER A 57 -14.51 8.64 -27.21
CA SER A 57 -14.24 9.31 -25.92
C SER A 57 -15.04 10.60 -25.74
N GLY A 58 -15.20 11.40 -26.81
CA GLY A 58 -16.00 12.63 -26.75
C GLY A 58 -17.50 12.39 -26.59
N GLN A 59 -18.02 11.26 -27.07
CA GLN A 59 -19.42 10.86 -26.82
C GLN A 59 -19.60 10.31 -25.41
N ILE A 60 -18.65 9.53 -24.89
CA ILE A 60 -18.67 9.06 -23.49
C ILE A 60 -18.66 10.25 -22.51
N GLN A 61 -17.81 11.24 -22.73
CA GLN A 61 -17.79 12.48 -21.93
C GLN A 61 -19.08 13.28 -22.01
N ALA A 62 -19.83 13.14 -23.11
CA ALA A 62 -21.09 13.84 -23.30
C ALA A 62 -22.28 13.13 -22.62
N LEU A 63 -22.13 11.90 -22.12
CA LEU A 63 -23.18 11.23 -21.37
C LEU A 63 -23.49 12.01 -20.09
N GLN A 64 -24.71 12.53 -19.98
CA GLN A 64 -25.17 13.23 -18.79
C GLN A 64 -25.80 12.22 -17.84
N LEU A 65 -25.04 11.83 -16.81
CA LEU A 65 -25.50 10.94 -15.74
C LEU A 65 -26.20 11.80 -14.68
N TYR A 66 -27.50 11.57 -14.45
CA TYR A 66 -28.36 12.43 -13.61
C TYR A 66 -28.77 11.72 -12.31
N ASN A 67 -29.01 12.49 -11.23
CA ASN A 67 -29.61 12.00 -9.97
C ASN A 67 -28.92 10.75 -9.36
N ASN A 68 -27.58 10.67 -9.45
CA ASN A 68 -26.80 9.49 -9.03
C ASN A 68 -27.20 8.18 -9.72
N GLN A 69 -27.85 8.25 -10.88
CA GLN A 69 -28.05 7.09 -11.75
C GLN A 69 -26.91 7.09 -12.76
N GLY A 70 -25.91 6.26 -12.48
CA GLY A 70 -24.82 5.95 -13.40
C GLY A 70 -25.28 5.02 -14.52
N LEU A 71 -24.32 4.56 -15.32
CA LEU A 71 -24.55 3.46 -16.25
C LEU A 71 -24.92 2.18 -15.49
N LEU A 72 -25.72 1.30 -16.09
CA LEU A 72 -25.96 -0.03 -15.53
C LEU A 72 -24.65 -0.80 -15.34
N SER A 73 -24.54 -1.68 -14.33
CA SER A 73 -23.30 -2.43 -14.09
C SER A 73 -22.85 -3.30 -15.28
N THR A 74 -23.79 -3.74 -16.13
CA THR A 74 -23.48 -4.41 -17.41
C THR A 74 -22.92 -3.47 -18.48
N GLN A 75 -23.35 -2.21 -18.48
CA GLN A 75 -22.82 -1.17 -19.35
C GLN A 75 -21.43 -0.74 -18.87
N VAL A 76 -21.23 -0.54 -17.56
CA VAL A 76 -19.91 -0.27 -16.97
C VAL A 76 -18.92 -1.38 -17.30
N GLN A 77 -19.30 -2.66 -17.15
CA GLN A 77 -18.48 -3.81 -17.56
C GLN A 77 -18.13 -3.80 -19.06
N ALA A 78 -19.03 -3.31 -19.91
CA ALA A 78 -18.81 -3.28 -21.34
C ALA A 78 -17.82 -2.19 -21.76
N LEU A 79 -17.71 -1.08 -21.01
CA LEU A 79 -16.85 0.05 -21.37
C LEU A 79 -15.42 -0.40 -21.68
N THR A 80 -14.91 0.01 -22.84
CA THR A 80 -13.52 -0.29 -23.18
C THR A 80 -12.54 0.50 -22.28
N PRO A 81 -11.27 0.10 -22.18
CA PRO A 81 -10.24 0.88 -21.46
C PRO A 81 -10.14 2.35 -21.92
N LEU A 82 -10.32 2.61 -23.22
CA LEU A 82 -10.31 3.98 -23.76
C LEU A 82 -11.54 4.79 -23.35
N GLN A 83 -12.67 4.14 -23.13
CA GLN A 83 -13.90 4.78 -22.69
C GLN A 83 -13.91 5.01 -21.18
N MET A 84 -13.44 4.03 -20.39
CA MET A 84 -13.20 4.21 -18.96
C MET A 84 -12.27 5.39 -18.69
N LYS A 85 -11.17 5.48 -19.44
CA LYS A 85 -10.26 6.63 -19.40
C LYS A 85 -10.89 7.95 -19.84
N ALA A 86 -11.93 7.91 -20.66
CA ALA A 86 -12.60 9.10 -21.14
C ALA A 86 -13.57 9.69 -20.11
N LEU A 87 -14.06 8.90 -19.16
CA LEU A 87 -14.99 9.36 -18.12
C LEU A 87 -14.36 10.49 -17.31
N THR A 88 -15.16 11.51 -17.02
CA THR A 88 -14.74 12.58 -16.11
C THR A 88 -14.81 12.10 -14.65
N SER A 89 -14.09 12.77 -13.74
CA SER A 89 -14.17 12.45 -12.31
C SER A 89 -15.59 12.66 -11.75
N GLU A 90 -16.38 13.58 -12.32
CA GLU A 90 -17.80 13.75 -12.00
C GLU A 90 -18.64 12.55 -12.45
N GLN A 91 -18.43 12.03 -13.66
CA GLN A 91 -19.12 10.84 -14.14
C GLN A 91 -18.76 9.60 -13.31
N LEU A 92 -17.47 9.40 -12.99
CA LEU A 92 -17.01 8.31 -12.12
C LEU A 92 -17.64 8.39 -10.72
N ALA A 93 -17.86 9.60 -10.19
CA ALA A 93 -18.49 9.78 -8.89
C ALA A 93 -19.99 9.42 -8.87
N THR A 94 -20.64 9.29 -10.03
CA THR A 94 -22.05 8.83 -10.12
C THR A 94 -22.22 7.32 -10.08
N PHE A 95 -21.14 6.55 -10.23
CA PHE A 95 -21.20 5.09 -10.20
C PHE A 95 -21.49 4.59 -8.78
N GLY A 96 -22.38 3.61 -8.68
CA GLY A 96 -22.69 2.94 -7.43
C GLY A 96 -21.61 1.93 -7.01
N THR A 97 -21.76 1.37 -5.81
CA THR A 97 -20.87 0.31 -5.31
C THR A 97 -20.87 -0.93 -6.20
N ASP A 98 -22.04 -1.30 -6.73
CA ASP A 98 -22.18 -2.48 -7.60
C ASP A 98 -21.47 -2.26 -8.95
N ASP A 99 -21.43 -1.02 -9.43
CA ASP A 99 -20.75 -0.66 -10.68
C ASP A 99 -19.24 -0.77 -10.52
N PHE A 100 -18.67 -0.25 -9.43
CA PHE A 100 -17.24 -0.36 -9.13
C PHE A 100 -16.81 -1.80 -8.86
N ALA A 101 -17.63 -2.59 -8.17
CA ALA A 101 -17.40 -4.02 -7.99
C ALA A 101 -17.36 -4.77 -9.33
N ALA A 102 -18.08 -4.29 -10.33
CA ALA A 102 -18.16 -4.89 -11.66
C ALA A 102 -17.03 -4.49 -12.62
N ILE A 103 -16.21 -3.46 -12.30
CA ILE A 103 -15.11 -3.02 -13.18
C ILE A 103 -14.06 -4.13 -13.32
N SER A 104 -13.71 -4.52 -14.54
CA SER A 104 -12.65 -5.52 -14.77
C SER A 104 -11.25 -5.01 -14.42
N THR A 105 -10.31 -5.92 -14.18
CA THR A 105 -8.89 -5.60 -13.93
C THR A 105 -8.22 -4.83 -15.08
N THR A 106 -8.69 -5.00 -16.32
CA THR A 106 -8.17 -4.26 -17.48
C THR A 106 -8.70 -2.82 -17.49
N GLN A 107 -9.95 -2.63 -17.08
CA GLN A 107 -10.54 -1.30 -16.94
C GLN A 107 -9.92 -0.54 -15.76
N ILE A 108 -9.67 -1.19 -14.62
CA ILE A 108 -8.98 -0.58 -13.48
C ILE A 108 -7.63 0.00 -13.92
N LYS A 109 -6.82 -0.75 -14.67
CA LYS A 109 -5.52 -0.27 -15.19
C LYS A 109 -5.62 0.96 -16.10
N SER A 110 -6.78 1.22 -16.68
CA SER A 110 -7.00 2.31 -17.63
C SER A 110 -7.44 3.63 -16.98
N ILE A 111 -7.91 3.59 -15.74
CA ILE A 111 -8.27 4.77 -14.95
C ILE A 111 -6.99 5.58 -14.71
N ASP A 112 -6.98 6.87 -15.03
CA ASP A 112 -5.81 7.70 -14.74
C ASP A 112 -5.60 7.80 -13.22
N ALA A 113 -4.34 7.72 -12.79
CA ALA A 113 -4.02 7.65 -11.36
C ALA A 113 -4.55 8.86 -10.56
N GLN A 114 -4.67 10.03 -11.20
CA GLN A 114 -5.23 11.23 -10.57
C GLN A 114 -6.73 11.09 -10.28
N ASP A 115 -7.49 10.38 -11.11
CA ASP A 115 -8.94 10.21 -10.92
C ASP A 115 -9.26 9.36 -9.69
N LEU A 116 -8.34 8.47 -9.29
CA LEU A 116 -8.49 7.69 -8.07
C LEU A 116 -8.59 8.58 -6.82
N THR A 117 -7.98 9.77 -6.82
CA THR A 117 -8.06 10.70 -5.66
C THR A 117 -9.47 11.22 -5.40
N TYR A 118 -10.36 11.15 -6.40
CA TYR A 118 -11.75 11.62 -6.29
C TYR A 118 -12.73 10.52 -5.86
N LEU A 119 -12.29 9.26 -5.80
CA LEU A 119 -13.12 8.18 -5.29
C LEU A 119 -13.22 8.28 -3.76
N SER A 120 -14.41 8.09 -3.21
CA SER A 120 -14.56 8.01 -1.75
C SER A 120 -13.96 6.71 -1.21
N ALA A 121 -13.60 6.68 0.07
CA ALA A 121 -13.17 5.44 0.76
C ALA A 121 -14.22 4.31 0.61
N THR A 122 -15.51 4.65 0.66
CA THR A 122 -16.61 3.69 0.46
C THR A 122 -16.59 3.05 -0.94
N LEU A 123 -16.31 3.83 -1.98
CA LEU A 123 -16.22 3.30 -3.35
C LEU A 123 -14.91 2.53 -3.57
N THR A 124 -13.81 2.95 -2.96
CA THR A 124 -12.54 2.20 -3.03
C THR A 124 -12.63 0.86 -2.31
N ALA A 125 -13.37 0.79 -1.19
CA ALA A 125 -13.53 -0.42 -0.40
C ALA A 125 -14.34 -1.54 -1.10
N VAL A 126 -15.01 -1.27 -2.23
CA VAL A 126 -15.73 -2.33 -2.98
C VAL A 126 -14.89 -3.01 -4.06
N PHE A 127 -13.65 -2.56 -4.28
CA PHE A 127 -12.73 -3.25 -5.19
C PHE A 127 -12.27 -4.60 -4.62
N SER A 128 -12.35 -5.63 -5.43
CA SER A 128 -11.80 -6.96 -5.14
C SER A 128 -10.27 -6.94 -4.95
N PRO A 129 -9.72 -7.93 -4.23
CA PRO A 129 -8.28 -8.17 -4.15
C PRO A 129 -7.59 -8.22 -5.53
N GLU A 130 -8.21 -8.84 -6.54
CA GLU A 130 -7.69 -8.92 -7.91
C GLU A 130 -7.65 -7.56 -8.61
N GLN A 131 -8.63 -6.68 -8.34
CA GLN A 131 -8.63 -5.31 -8.86
C GLN A 131 -7.49 -4.48 -8.25
N PHE A 132 -7.23 -4.59 -6.94
CA PHE A 132 -6.07 -3.95 -6.31
C PHE A 132 -4.76 -4.49 -6.86
N GLN A 133 -4.61 -5.81 -6.99
CA GLN A 133 -3.42 -6.42 -7.59
C GLN A 133 -3.20 -5.96 -9.04
N ALA A 134 -4.28 -5.66 -9.77
CA ALA A 134 -4.19 -5.16 -11.13
C ALA A 134 -3.78 -3.69 -11.24
N MET A 135 -3.97 -2.87 -10.20
CA MET A 135 -3.59 -1.45 -10.22
C MET A 135 -2.10 -1.28 -10.49
N THR A 136 -1.75 -0.24 -11.24
CA THR A 136 -0.35 0.15 -11.44
C THR A 136 0.24 0.75 -10.16
N ASN A 137 1.57 0.73 -10.03
CA ASN A 137 2.27 1.38 -8.93
C ASN A 137 1.94 2.88 -8.83
N GLN A 138 1.75 3.55 -9.98
CA GLN A 138 1.36 4.96 -10.00
C GLN A 138 -0.05 5.17 -9.44
N GLN A 139 -0.99 4.28 -9.74
CA GLN A 139 -2.35 4.32 -9.19
C GLN A 139 -2.34 4.12 -7.68
N ILE A 140 -1.62 3.13 -7.17
CA ILE A 140 -1.47 2.89 -5.72
C ILE A 140 -0.87 4.10 -5.00
N ALA A 141 0.15 4.73 -5.59
CA ALA A 141 0.79 5.91 -5.02
C ALA A 141 -0.13 7.17 -4.99
N GLN A 142 -1.24 7.18 -5.75
CA GLN A 142 -2.21 8.27 -5.74
C GLN A 142 -3.40 8.03 -4.81
N LEU A 143 -3.57 6.82 -4.25
CA LEU A 143 -4.65 6.59 -3.28
C LEU A 143 -4.48 7.52 -2.07
N THR A 144 -5.58 8.09 -1.59
CA THR A 144 -5.56 8.92 -0.39
C THR A 144 -5.33 8.06 0.85
N ASN A 145 -4.95 8.69 1.97
CA ASN A 145 -4.82 7.97 3.24
C ASN A 145 -6.14 7.31 3.64
N ASP A 146 -7.28 8.00 3.46
CA ASP A 146 -8.62 7.48 3.78
C ASP A 146 -8.97 6.24 2.95
N GLN A 147 -8.53 6.19 1.69
CA GLN A 147 -8.71 5.03 0.82
C GLN A 147 -7.82 3.85 1.20
N ILE A 148 -6.57 4.11 1.62
CA ILE A 148 -5.66 3.07 2.08
C ILE A 148 -6.15 2.45 3.39
N ILE A 149 -6.59 3.26 4.36
CA ILE A 149 -7.07 2.72 5.64
C ILE A 149 -8.43 2.03 5.52
N SER A 150 -9.20 2.30 4.47
CA SER A 150 -10.47 1.61 4.21
C SER A 150 -10.31 0.21 3.61
N LEU A 151 -9.10 -0.18 3.21
CA LEU A 151 -8.85 -1.51 2.68
C LEU A 151 -9.01 -2.57 3.76
N ASP A 152 -9.82 -3.59 3.48
CA ASP A 152 -9.89 -4.77 4.32
C ASP A 152 -8.59 -5.60 4.25
N THR A 153 -8.48 -6.60 5.13
CA THR A 153 -7.28 -7.44 5.21
C THR A 153 -7.01 -8.23 3.94
N SER A 154 -8.04 -8.64 3.19
CA SER A 154 -7.89 -9.41 1.95
C SER A 154 -7.42 -8.52 0.78
N GLN A 155 -7.96 -7.31 0.68
CA GLN A 155 -7.56 -6.30 -0.29
C GLN A 155 -6.13 -5.86 -0.05
N PHE A 156 -5.79 -5.55 1.21
CA PHE A 156 -4.45 -5.13 1.60
C PHE A 156 -3.43 -6.25 1.36
N ALA A 157 -3.73 -7.50 1.74
CA ALA A 157 -2.84 -8.65 1.52
C ALA A 157 -2.61 -8.98 0.04
N ALA A 158 -3.52 -8.58 -0.86
CA ALA A 158 -3.36 -8.78 -2.30
C ALA A 158 -2.42 -7.77 -2.98
N LEU A 159 -2.04 -6.69 -2.29
CA LEU A 159 -1.04 -5.76 -2.80
C LEU A 159 0.30 -6.48 -2.99
N THR A 160 0.86 -6.34 -4.20
CA THR A 160 2.17 -6.90 -4.52
C THR A 160 3.30 -6.14 -3.82
N SER A 161 4.48 -6.76 -3.68
CA SER A 161 5.67 -6.09 -3.14
C SER A 161 6.05 -4.82 -3.91
N ALA A 162 5.82 -4.79 -5.23
CA ALA A 162 6.04 -3.61 -6.06
C ALA A 162 5.05 -2.48 -5.73
N GLN A 163 3.80 -2.81 -5.46
CA GLN A 163 2.77 -1.84 -5.05
C GLN A 163 3.04 -1.32 -3.62
N ILE A 164 3.46 -2.18 -2.69
CA ILE A 164 3.92 -1.75 -1.37
C ILE A 164 5.08 -0.78 -1.49
N SER A 165 6.09 -1.08 -2.34
CA SER A 165 7.22 -0.18 -2.57
C SER A 165 6.83 1.18 -3.17
N ALA A 166 5.65 1.26 -3.81
CA ALA A 166 5.13 2.46 -4.43
C ALA A 166 4.34 3.36 -3.46
N LEU A 167 3.93 2.83 -2.29
CA LEU A 167 3.25 3.64 -1.28
C LEU A 167 4.15 4.80 -0.83
N THR A 168 3.57 5.98 -0.71
CA THR A 168 4.25 7.13 -0.14
C THR A 168 4.48 6.96 1.36
N THR A 169 5.43 7.70 1.93
CA THR A 169 5.64 7.71 3.39
C THR A 169 4.42 8.17 4.17
N ASN A 170 3.58 9.02 3.58
CA ASN A 170 2.33 9.48 4.21
C ASN A 170 1.29 8.35 4.27
N GLN A 171 1.21 7.52 3.23
CA GLN A 171 0.34 6.35 3.22
C GLN A 171 0.85 5.27 4.19
N ILE A 172 2.17 5.03 4.25
CA ILE A 172 2.78 4.10 5.22
C ILE A 172 2.48 4.52 6.66
N LYS A 173 2.65 5.80 6.98
CA LYS A 173 2.33 6.33 8.31
C LYS A 173 0.83 6.30 8.64
N ALA A 174 -0.04 6.24 7.62
CA ALA A 174 -1.47 6.12 7.81
C ALA A 174 -1.95 4.67 8.02
N LEU A 175 -1.12 3.66 7.71
CA LEU A 175 -1.50 2.26 7.87
C LEU A 175 -1.97 1.97 9.29
N THR A 176 -3.08 1.24 9.37
CA THR A 176 -3.64 0.79 10.65
C THR A 176 -2.82 -0.33 11.25
N ASP A 177 -2.91 -0.53 12.57
CA ASP A 177 -2.28 -1.67 13.26
C ASP A 177 -2.64 -3.00 12.60
N THR A 178 -3.91 -3.20 12.26
CA THR A 178 -4.38 -4.42 11.59
C THR A 178 -3.71 -4.63 10.22
N GLN A 179 -3.46 -3.57 9.46
CA GLN A 179 -2.77 -3.69 8.17
C GLN A 179 -1.28 -4.01 8.35
N ILE A 180 -0.63 -3.44 9.37
CA ILE A 180 0.76 -3.76 9.69
C ILE A 180 0.89 -5.21 10.19
N GLU A 181 0.00 -5.65 11.08
CA GLU A 181 -0.05 -7.02 11.60
C GLU A 181 -0.32 -8.06 10.49
N ASN A 182 -1.02 -7.67 9.40
CA ASN A 182 -1.33 -8.55 8.27
C ASN A 182 -0.40 -8.38 7.05
N LEU A 183 0.75 -7.73 7.21
CA LEU A 183 1.75 -7.70 6.14
C LEU A 183 2.21 -9.13 5.83
N SER A 184 2.23 -9.50 4.55
CA SER A 184 2.87 -10.75 4.15
C SER A 184 4.39 -10.61 4.08
N THR A 185 5.10 -11.73 4.20
CA THR A 185 6.55 -11.81 3.99
C THR A 185 7.01 -11.20 2.65
N ASP A 186 6.21 -11.31 1.59
CA ASP A 186 6.58 -10.71 0.29
C ASP A 186 6.34 -9.19 0.25
N GLN A 187 5.30 -8.70 0.93
CA GLN A 187 5.05 -7.27 1.10
C GLN A 187 6.15 -6.61 1.94
N VAL A 188 6.60 -7.28 3.00
CA VAL A 188 7.75 -6.85 3.82
C VAL A 188 9.01 -6.67 2.98
N LYS A 189 9.31 -7.59 2.05
CA LYS A 189 10.45 -7.42 1.12
C LYS A 189 10.29 -6.23 0.18
N GLY A 190 9.05 -5.78 -0.07
CA GLY A 190 8.73 -4.59 -0.85
C GLY A 190 8.98 -3.27 -0.12
N LEU A 191 9.03 -3.26 1.22
CA LEU A 191 9.26 -2.05 2.00
C LEU A 191 10.65 -1.45 1.73
N THR A 192 10.68 -0.20 1.31
CA THR A 192 11.91 0.55 1.09
C THR A 192 12.47 1.13 2.40
N ALA A 193 13.77 1.45 2.43
CA ALA A 193 14.39 2.09 3.59
C ALA A 193 13.72 3.43 3.97
N THR A 194 13.20 4.18 2.99
CA THR A 194 12.50 5.45 3.24
C THR A 194 11.14 5.22 3.90
N GLN A 195 10.43 4.16 3.51
CA GLN A 195 9.15 3.78 4.12
C GLN A 195 9.32 3.26 5.54
N ILE A 196 10.34 2.42 5.78
CA ILE A 196 10.66 1.91 7.13
C ILE A 196 10.94 3.07 8.10
N LYS A 197 11.69 4.09 7.67
CA LYS A 197 11.94 5.31 8.46
C LYS A 197 10.69 6.14 8.75
N ALA A 198 9.62 5.95 7.99
CA ALA A 198 8.38 6.71 8.13
C ALA A 198 7.40 6.07 9.12
N LEU A 199 7.58 4.78 9.46
CA LEU A 199 6.79 4.11 10.49
C LEU A 199 6.93 4.84 11.82
N ASP A 200 5.86 4.96 12.60
CA ASP A 200 5.97 5.39 13.98
C ASP A 200 6.26 4.22 14.94
N THR A 201 6.52 4.54 16.21
CA THR A 201 6.86 3.53 17.22
C THR A 201 5.74 2.54 17.47
N ASP A 202 4.48 2.97 17.37
CA ASP A 202 3.33 2.11 17.60
C ASP A 202 3.27 1.08 16.47
N GLN A 203 3.36 1.52 15.20
CA GLN A 203 3.44 0.64 14.04
C GLN A 203 4.64 -0.32 14.08
N VAL A 204 5.82 0.13 14.54
CA VAL A 204 7.00 -0.74 14.69
C VAL A 204 6.73 -1.87 15.69
N SER A 205 6.06 -1.58 16.81
CA SER A 205 5.70 -2.61 17.80
C SER A 205 4.69 -3.65 17.27
N LYS A 206 3.98 -3.32 16.19
CA LYS A 206 2.98 -4.19 15.53
C LYS A 206 3.51 -5.11 14.44
N ILE A 207 4.76 -4.94 14.01
CA ILE A 207 5.36 -5.84 13.03
C ILE A 207 5.47 -7.24 13.64
N GLU A 208 4.92 -8.27 13.00
CA GLU A 208 5.02 -9.62 13.56
C GLU A 208 6.49 -10.08 13.63
N PRO A 209 6.93 -10.80 14.68
CA PRO A 209 8.31 -11.29 14.78
C PRO A 209 8.73 -12.13 13.55
N GLY A 210 7.80 -12.92 13.01
CA GLY A 210 8.01 -13.73 11.81
C GLY A 210 8.30 -12.90 10.56
N ASP A 211 7.69 -11.72 10.45
CA ASP A 211 7.91 -10.78 9.35
C ASP A 211 9.21 -9.99 9.54
N LEU A 212 9.49 -9.54 10.76
CA LEU A 212 10.74 -8.84 11.07
C LEU A 212 11.95 -9.73 10.75
N ALA A 213 11.86 -11.03 11.00
CA ALA A 213 12.88 -12.02 10.62
C ALA A 213 13.10 -12.12 9.10
N LYS A 214 12.21 -11.59 8.26
CA LYS A 214 12.36 -11.55 6.79
C LYS A 214 12.97 -10.25 6.27
N PHE A 215 13.18 -9.25 7.13
CA PHE A 215 13.85 -8.02 6.72
C PHE A 215 15.30 -8.31 6.32
N SER A 216 15.70 -7.74 5.19
CA SER A 216 17.11 -7.73 4.81
C SER A 216 17.95 -6.87 5.78
N ALA A 217 19.26 -7.09 5.80
CA ALA A 217 20.20 -6.25 6.55
C ALA A 217 20.04 -4.75 6.24
N THR A 218 19.79 -4.40 4.98
CA THR A 218 19.57 -3.01 4.55
C THR A 218 18.26 -2.43 5.10
N GLN A 219 17.20 -3.23 5.16
CA GLN A 219 15.93 -2.82 5.72
C GLN A 219 16.02 -2.67 7.25
N LEU A 220 16.71 -3.58 7.94
CA LEU A 220 16.97 -3.46 9.37
C LEU A 220 17.80 -2.22 9.70
N ALA A 221 18.85 -1.92 8.92
CA ALA A 221 19.65 -0.72 9.08
C ALA A 221 18.87 0.58 8.78
N ALA A 222 17.68 0.49 8.19
CA ALA A 222 16.84 1.65 7.92
C ALA A 222 16.06 2.15 9.14
N PHE A 223 15.78 1.28 10.13
CA PHE A 223 15.12 1.71 11.37
C PHE A 223 15.91 2.83 12.06
N THR A 224 15.22 3.85 12.52
CA THR A 224 15.83 4.98 13.23
C THR A 224 16.11 4.60 14.69
N SER A 225 17.04 5.32 15.33
CA SER A 225 17.28 5.16 16.78
C SER A 225 16.05 5.46 17.64
N THR A 226 15.05 6.19 17.14
CA THR A 226 13.79 6.43 17.86
C THR A 226 12.81 5.27 17.73
N GLN A 227 12.93 4.45 16.68
CA GLN A 227 12.10 3.27 16.45
C GLN A 227 12.62 2.03 17.18
N ILE A 228 13.95 1.91 17.37
CA ILE A 228 14.56 0.74 18.00
C ILE A 228 13.99 0.41 19.39
N PRO A 229 13.79 1.38 20.32
CA PRO A 229 13.19 1.09 21.62
C PRO A 229 11.75 0.55 21.56
N ALA A 230 11.06 0.71 20.42
CA ALA A 230 9.71 0.20 20.25
C ALA A 230 9.66 -1.27 19.83
N LEU A 231 10.81 -1.87 19.48
CA LEU A 231 10.90 -3.31 19.21
C LEU A 231 10.69 -4.09 20.51
N THR A 232 9.78 -5.06 20.47
CA THR A 232 9.52 -5.99 21.57
C THR A 232 10.63 -7.03 21.70
N SER A 233 10.74 -7.66 22.87
CA SER A 233 11.68 -8.77 23.09
C SER A 233 11.44 -9.92 22.11
N ASP A 234 10.19 -10.24 21.78
CA ASP A 234 9.85 -11.30 20.81
C ASP A 234 10.33 -10.96 19.40
N GLN A 235 10.19 -9.70 18.99
CA GLN A 235 10.72 -9.20 17.72
C GLN A 235 12.26 -9.28 17.66
N ILE A 236 12.96 -8.89 18.75
CA ILE A 236 14.41 -9.01 18.84
C ILE A 236 14.86 -10.49 18.78
N ASN A 237 14.18 -11.37 19.52
CA ASN A 237 14.49 -12.80 19.56
C ASN A 237 14.23 -13.52 18.22
N ALA A 238 13.39 -12.97 17.35
CA ALA A 238 13.14 -13.51 16.02
C ALA A 238 14.23 -13.14 15.00
N LEU A 239 15.10 -12.16 15.30
CA LEU A 239 16.20 -11.81 14.42
C LEU A 239 17.27 -12.90 14.43
N SER A 240 17.81 -13.20 13.26
CA SER A 240 19.01 -14.03 13.17
C SER A 240 20.25 -13.29 13.66
N THR A 241 21.26 -14.03 14.10
CA THR A 241 22.58 -13.50 14.44
C THR A 241 23.22 -12.66 13.32
N THR A 242 22.95 -13.00 12.05
CA THR A 242 23.42 -12.19 10.90
C THR A 242 22.71 -10.86 10.81
N GLN A 243 21.41 -10.81 11.13
CA GLN A 243 20.61 -9.60 11.18
C GLN A 243 20.99 -8.72 12.37
N ILE A 244 21.23 -9.30 13.55
CA ILE A 244 21.73 -8.57 14.72
C ILE A 244 23.09 -7.94 14.43
N ARG A 245 24.01 -8.68 13.79
CA ARG A 245 25.30 -8.12 13.35
C ARG A 245 25.14 -6.97 12.35
N ALA A 246 24.06 -6.91 11.58
CA ALA A 246 23.81 -5.85 10.61
C ALA A 246 23.28 -4.55 11.23
N LEU A 247 22.86 -4.56 12.50
CA LEU A 247 22.42 -3.35 13.20
C LEU A 247 23.53 -2.32 13.25
N THR A 248 23.18 -1.06 13.02
CA THR A 248 24.14 0.04 13.09
C THR A 248 24.54 0.32 14.54
N THR A 249 25.69 0.97 14.75
CA THR A 249 26.10 1.41 16.09
C THR A 249 25.10 2.34 16.74
N ALA A 250 24.40 3.17 15.96
CA ALA A 250 23.38 4.09 16.47
C ALA A 250 22.11 3.35 16.93
N GLN A 251 21.75 2.25 16.25
CA GLN A 251 20.63 1.41 16.64
C GLN A 251 20.95 0.65 17.92
N LEU A 252 22.12 0.00 18.00
CA LEU A 252 22.55 -0.69 19.22
C LEU A 252 22.68 0.25 20.42
N ALA A 253 23.19 1.47 20.23
CA ALA A 253 23.27 2.47 21.30
C ALA A 253 21.90 2.99 21.75
N ALA A 254 20.85 2.81 20.94
CA ALA A 254 19.48 3.21 21.27
C ALA A 254 18.67 2.10 21.94
N MET A 255 19.10 0.83 21.85
CA MET A 255 18.42 -0.27 22.54
C MET A 255 18.41 -0.06 24.05
N ASP A 256 17.32 -0.42 24.70
CA ASP A 256 17.31 -0.46 26.17
C ASP A 256 18.03 -1.71 26.71
N THR A 257 18.15 -1.77 28.04
CA THR A 257 18.83 -2.88 28.72
C THR A 257 18.05 -4.18 28.64
N ASP A 258 16.72 -4.12 28.57
CA ASP A 258 15.86 -5.30 28.51
C ASP A 258 15.99 -5.95 27.12
N GLN A 259 16.01 -5.16 26.06
CA GLN A 259 16.26 -5.61 24.69
C GLN A 259 17.66 -6.22 24.53
N LEU A 260 18.70 -5.63 25.12
CA LEU A 260 20.06 -6.20 25.07
C LEU A 260 20.19 -7.49 25.89
N SER A 261 19.47 -7.61 27.01
CA SER A 261 19.47 -8.83 27.81
C SER A 261 18.86 -10.04 27.07
N ASN A 262 18.10 -9.79 25.99
CA ASN A 262 17.54 -10.84 25.14
C ASN A 262 18.55 -11.41 24.12
N PHE A 263 19.72 -10.79 23.91
CA PHE A 263 20.71 -11.31 22.96
C PHE A 263 21.28 -12.65 23.42
N ALA A 264 21.30 -13.64 22.52
CA ALA A 264 21.93 -14.92 22.80
C ALA A 264 23.47 -14.80 22.80
N SER A 265 24.15 -15.79 23.37
CA SER A 265 25.63 -15.86 23.36
C SER A 265 26.22 -15.80 21.95
N ASP A 266 25.55 -16.39 20.95
CA ASP A 266 26.00 -16.34 19.55
C ASP A 266 25.85 -14.93 18.94
N ASP A 267 24.83 -14.18 19.38
CA ASP A 267 24.63 -12.79 18.96
C ASP A 267 25.72 -11.88 19.53
N MET A 268 26.08 -12.09 20.80
CA MET A 268 27.19 -11.39 21.45
C MET A 268 28.52 -11.64 20.73
N GLN A 269 28.79 -12.89 20.33
CA GLN A 269 29.98 -13.25 19.55
C GLN A 269 29.99 -12.60 18.16
N ALA A 270 28.82 -12.39 17.56
CA ALA A 270 28.70 -11.83 16.23
C ALA A 270 28.87 -10.30 16.17
N LEU A 271 28.71 -9.59 17.30
CA LEU A 271 28.92 -8.14 17.36
C LEU A 271 30.36 -7.78 16.99
N THR A 272 30.51 -6.76 16.15
CA THR A 272 31.83 -6.21 15.82
C THR A 272 32.41 -5.40 16.97
N ASN A 273 33.73 -5.27 17.00
CA ASN A 273 34.44 -4.42 17.96
C ASN A 273 33.90 -2.96 17.95
N THR A 274 33.59 -2.43 16.77
CA THR A 274 33.00 -1.09 16.63
C THR A 274 31.63 -1.01 17.30
N GLN A 275 30.77 -2.01 17.12
CA GLN A 275 29.45 -2.07 17.76
C GLN A 275 29.56 -2.13 19.28
N LEU A 276 30.40 -3.02 19.82
CA LEU A 276 30.61 -3.15 21.27
C LEU A 276 31.15 -1.86 21.91
N SER A 277 32.12 -1.20 21.25
CA SER A 277 32.69 0.06 21.75
C SER A 277 31.68 1.23 21.81
N LYS A 278 30.52 1.09 21.15
CA LYS A 278 29.46 2.12 21.10
C LYS A 278 28.30 1.87 22.04
N LEU A 279 28.26 0.71 22.70
CA LEU A 279 27.31 0.48 23.79
C LEU A 279 27.64 1.41 24.96
N SER A 280 26.61 1.96 25.60
CA SER A 280 26.78 2.78 26.79
C SER A 280 27.29 1.97 27.98
N THR A 281 27.80 2.65 29.00
CA THR A 281 28.21 1.99 30.26
C THR A 281 27.04 1.29 30.94
N THR A 282 25.83 1.84 30.87
CA THR A 282 24.61 1.22 31.41
C THR A 282 24.26 -0.06 30.67
N GLN A 283 24.32 -0.05 29.34
CA GLN A 283 24.05 -1.21 28.51
C GLN A 283 25.06 -2.34 28.79
N ILE A 284 26.35 -2.03 28.82
CA ILE A 284 27.39 -3.03 29.16
C ILE A 284 27.20 -3.59 30.58
N ALA A 285 26.90 -2.73 31.56
CA ALA A 285 26.67 -3.17 32.93
C ALA A 285 25.41 -4.04 33.09
N SER A 286 24.44 -3.94 32.16
CA SER A 286 23.22 -4.76 32.17
C SER A 286 23.39 -6.15 31.54
N LEU A 287 24.50 -6.40 30.84
CA LEU A 287 24.75 -7.71 30.22
C LEU A 287 24.84 -8.82 31.27
N THR A 288 24.26 -9.97 30.97
CA THR A 288 24.33 -11.13 31.87
C THR A 288 25.75 -11.70 31.93
N THR A 289 26.05 -12.51 32.95
CA THR A 289 27.34 -13.22 33.05
C THR A 289 27.59 -14.13 31.84
N ASP A 290 26.53 -14.74 31.30
CA ASP A 290 26.62 -15.64 30.14
C ASP A 290 26.91 -14.86 28.85
N GLN A 291 26.34 -13.66 28.70
CA GLN A 291 26.65 -12.74 27.60
C GLN A 291 28.07 -12.21 27.68
N MET A 292 28.57 -11.92 28.89
CA MET A 292 29.97 -11.51 29.10
C MET A 292 30.96 -12.65 28.80
N GLN A 293 30.64 -13.89 29.19
CA GLN A 293 31.42 -15.08 28.86
C GLN A 293 31.43 -15.39 27.36
N ALA A 294 30.38 -14.99 26.64
CA ALA A 294 30.31 -15.17 25.20
C ALA A 294 31.23 -14.19 24.43
N LEU A 295 31.72 -13.11 25.05
CA LEU A 295 32.64 -12.20 24.36
C LEU A 295 33.95 -12.91 24.01
N THR A 296 34.37 -12.79 22.76
CA THR A 296 35.65 -13.34 22.29
C THR A 296 36.83 -12.52 22.80
N THR A 297 38.00 -13.14 22.88
CA THR A 297 39.26 -12.47 23.23
C THR A 297 39.61 -11.31 22.29
N SER A 298 39.08 -11.29 21.07
CA SER A 298 39.25 -10.19 20.11
C SER A 298 38.31 -9.00 20.37
N GLN A 299 37.20 -9.23 21.07
CA GLN A 299 36.18 -8.24 21.42
C GLN A 299 36.47 -7.55 22.76
N ILE A 300 37.10 -8.24 23.72
CA ILE A 300 37.44 -7.67 25.04
C ILE A 300 38.23 -6.35 24.93
N PRO A 301 39.27 -6.22 24.07
CA PRO A 301 40.01 -4.97 23.91
C PRO A 301 39.21 -3.82 23.30
N ALA A 302 38.03 -4.10 22.72
CA ALA A 302 37.15 -3.06 22.17
C ALA A 302 36.34 -2.33 23.26
N LEU A 303 36.27 -2.88 24.48
CA LEU A 303 35.66 -2.22 25.62
C LEU A 303 36.52 -1.05 26.08
N SER A 304 35.89 0.10 26.29
CA SER A 304 36.50 1.29 26.86
C SER A 304 36.77 1.12 28.35
N THR A 305 37.71 1.90 28.88
CA THR A 305 38.00 1.94 30.32
C THR A 305 36.78 2.27 31.16
N SER A 306 35.89 3.14 30.67
CA SER A 306 34.65 3.50 31.35
C SER A 306 33.62 2.37 31.35
N GLN A 307 33.55 1.56 30.28
CA GLN A 307 32.69 0.37 30.27
C GLN A 307 33.21 -0.68 31.26
N ILE A 308 34.53 -0.95 31.25
CA ILE A 308 35.16 -1.93 32.14
C ILE A 308 35.00 -1.52 33.62
N SER A 309 35.13 -0.24 33.95
CA SER A 309 35.01 0.24 35.34
C SER A 309 33.60 0.14 35.92
N ASN A 310 32.57 -0.09 35.10
CA ASN A 310 31.18 -0.26 35.54
C ASN A 310 30.75 -1.74 35.63
N LEU A 311 31.66 -2.68 35.35
CA LEU A 311 31.37 -4.11 35.46
C LEU A 311 31.33 -4.56 36.93
N THR A 312 30.45 -5.51 37.21
CA THR A 312 30.44 -6.27 38.48
C THR A 312 31.60 -7.25 38.54
N SER A 313 31.92 -7.74 39.74
CA SER A 313 32.94 -8.79 39.93
C SER A 313 32.64 -10.05 39.10
N ASP A 314 31.37 -10.42 39.00
CA ASP A 314 30.94 -11.64 38.32
C ASP A 314 31.06 -11.48 36.80
N GLN A 315 30.75 -10.30 36.26
CA GLN A 315 30.96 -9.98 34.85
C GLN A 315 32.46 -9.94 34.50
N VAL A 316 33.32 -9.39 35.37
CA VAL A 316 34.78 -9.41 35.17
C VAL A 316 35.31 -10.85 35.20
N ALA A 317 34.81 -11.69 36.10
CA ALA A 317 35.18 -13.11 36.16
C ALA A 317 34.74 -13.88 34.90
N GLY A 318 33.71 -13.42 34.21
CA GLY A 318 33.25 -13.98 32.94
C GLY A 318 34.11 -13.62 31.73
N LEU A 319 34.99 -12.62 31.81
CA LEU A 319 35.86 -12.25 30.70
C LEU A 319 37.04 -13.24 30.59
N THR A 320 36.99 -14.16 29.62
CA THR A 320 38.00 -15.22 29.41
C THR A 320 38.76 -15.11 28.10
#